data_AF-A0A7X1IGT7-F1
#
_entry.id   AF-A0A7X1IGT7-F1
#
_cell.length_a   1.000
_cell.length_b   1.000
_cell.length_c   1.000
_cell.angle_alpha   90.00
_cell.angle_beta   90.00
_cell.angle_gamma   90.00
#
_symmetry.space_group_name_H-M   'P 1'
#
loop_
_entity.id
_entity.type
_entity.pdbx_description
1 polymer ?
#
loop_
_entity_poly.entity_id
_entity_poly.type
_entity_poly.pdbx_seq_one_letter_code
_entity_poly.pdbx_strand_id
1 'polypeptide(L)'
;METYPLVEARNQLGQLVGRVRHGHEHIVITEYGKPAAALIPIGELEEYERLRDEADLARAKAVAEDPGSRWIPHDQVEALLAADEAAEGKPAA
;
A
#
# COMPACT_ATOMS: atom_id res chain seq x y z
N MET A 1 -9.50 16.54 -9.01
CA MET A 1 -9.16 16.02 -7.67
C MET A 1 -8.91 17.23 -6.79
N GLU A 2 -9.75 17.43 -5.77
CA GLU A 2 -9.62 18.59 -4.88
C GLU A 2 -8.47 18.35 -3.90
N THR A 3 -7.83 19.41 -3.42
CA THR A 3 -6.65 19.31 -2.56
C THR A 3 -6.80 20.19 -1.33
N TYR A 4 -6.48 19.64 -0.15
CA TYR A 4 -6.52 20.35 1.12
C TYR A 4 -5.17 20.24 1.84
N PRO A 5 -4.66 21.32 2.44
CA PRO A 5 -3.60 21.24 3.43
C PRO A 5 -4.03 20.38 4.63
N LEU A 6 -3.13 19.59 5.19
CA LEU A 6 -3.40 18.70 6.33
C LEU A 6 -4.03 19.46 7.51
N VAL A 7 -3.56 20.69 7.78
CA VAL A 7 -4.08 21.54 8.86
C VAL A 7 -5.55 21.91 8.62
N GLU A 8 -5.93 22.21 7.38
CA GLU A 8 -7.31 22.54 7.03
C GLU A 8 -8.20 21.29 7.00
N ALA A 9 -7.69 20.19 6.42
CA ALA A 9 -8.40 18.92 6.36
C ALA A 9 -8.75 18.40 7.77
N ARG A 10 -7.83 18.52 8.73
CA ARG A 10 -8.05 18.14 10.13
C ARG A 10 -9.25 18.85 10.77
N ASN A 11 -9.44 20.15 10.45
CA ASN A 11 -10.51 20.95 11.05
C ASN A 11 -11.91 20.63 10.51
N GLN A 12 -12.00 19.98 9.34
CA GLN A 12 -13.27 19.67 8.67
C GLN A 12 -13.35 18.20 8.23
N LEU A 13 -12.59 17.31 8.87
CA LEU A 13 -12.41 15.92 8.44
C LEU A 13 -13.75 15.18 8.29
N GLY A 14 -14.68 15.38 9.23
CA GLY A 14 -16.01 14.74 9.16
C GLY A 14 -16.80 15.14 7.91
N GLN A 15 -16.71 16.40 7.48
CA GLN A 15 -17.36 16.87 6.25
C GLN A 15 -16.70 16.25 5.01
N LEU A 16 -15.37 16.24 4.95
CA LEU A 16 -14.63 15.66 3.82
C LEU A 16 -14.91 14.16 3.69
N VAL A 17 -14.94 13.41 4.81
CA VAL A 17 -15.32 11.99 4.81
C VAL A 17 -16.77 11.81 4.33
N GLY A 18 -17.70 12.66 4.76
CA GLY A 18 -19.08 12.63 4.27
C GLY A 18 -19.19 12.82 2.76
N ARG A 19 -18.43 13.78 2.22
CA ARG A 19 -18.34 14.05 0.77
C ARG A 19 -17.78 12.84 0.00
N VAL A 20 -16.69 12.24 0.48
CA VAL A 20 -16.12 11.04 -0.14
C VAL A 20 -17.10 9.86 -0.08
N ARG A 21 -17.71 9.62 1.09
CA ARG A 21 -18.62 8.48 1.30
C ARG A 21 -19.89 8.54 0.45
N HIS A 22 -20.48 9.73 0.30
CA HIS A 22 -21.78 9.89 -0.35
C HIS A 22 -21.72 10.51 -1.74
N GLY A 23 -20.71 11.35 -2.00
CA GLY A 23 -20.49 12.02 -3.28
C GLY A 23 -19.50 11.30 -4.18
N HIS A 24 -18.88 10.20 -3.74
CA HIS A 24 -17.83 9.48 -4.46
C HIS A 24 -16.67 10.38 -4.90
N GLU A 25 -16.34 11.36 -4.05
CA GLU A 25 -15.29 12.31 -4.32
C GLU A 25 -13.90 11.77 -3.97
N HIS A 26 -12.87 12.25 -4.67
CA HIS A 26 -11.47 12.01 -4.34
C HIS A 26 -10.78 13.29 -3.91
N ILE A 27 -10.21 13.25 -2.71
CA ILE A 27 -9.62 14.42 -2.07
C ILE A 27 -8.17 14.11 -1.71
N VAL A 28 -7.23 14.94 -2.15
CA VAL A 28 -5.82 14.84 -1.78
C VAL A 28 -5.54 15.69 -0.55
N ILE A 29 -4.86 15.09 0.42
CA ILE A 29 -4.32 15.80 1.58
C ILE A 29 -2.84 16.10 1.31
N THR A 30 -2.45 17.35 1.51
CA THR A 30 -1.07 17.81 1.34
C THR A 30 -0.41 18.16 2.66
N GLU A 31 0.89 17.89 2.74
CA GLU A 31 1.76 18.33 3.83
C GLU A 31 2.90 19.14 3.23
N TYR A 32 3.15 20.36 3.74
CA TYR A 32 4.12 21.31 3.17
C TYR A 32 3.95 21.52 1.65
N GLY A 33 2.70 21.51 1.16
CA GLY A 33 2.36 21.68 -0.25
C GLY A 33 2.58 20.45 -1.13
N LYS A 34 2.98 19.30 -0.57
CA LYS A 34 3.20 18.04 -1.30
C LYS A 34 2.06 17.05 -1.02
N PRO A 35 1.56 16.31 -2.02
CA PRO A 35 0.61 15.23 -1.79
C PRO A 35 1.17 14.22 -0.79
N ALA A 36 0.40 13.93 0.26
CA ALA A 36 0.81 13.06 1.35
C ALA A 36 -0.16 11.89 1.55
N ALA A 37 -1.46 12.14 1.38
CA ALA A 37 -2.50 11.11 1.49
C ALA A 37 -3.70 11.45 0.59
N ALA A 38 -4.63 10.50 0.45
CA ALA A 38 -5.89 10.73 -0.23
C ALA A 38 -7.06 10.12 0.56
N LEU A 39 -8.22 10.78 0.49
CA LEU A 39 -9.51 10.23 0.90
C LEU A 39 -10.22 9.75 -0.36
N ILE A 40 -10.61 8.47 -0.36
CA ILE A 40 -11.34 7.81 -1.45
C ILE A 40 -12.48 6.96 -0.88
N PRO A 41 -13.53 6.64 -1.66
CA PRO A 41 -14.57 5.74 -1.22
C PRO A 41 -14.03 4.36 -0.84
N ILE A 42 -14.61 3.73 0.17
CA ILE A 42 -14.12 2.42 0.66
C ILE A 42 -14.15 1.34 -0.41
N GLY A 43 -15.19 1.31 -1.26
CA GLY A 43 -15.29 0.33 -2.34
C GLY A 43 -14.20 0.50 -3.41
N GLU A 44 -13.70 1.71 -3.62
CA GLU A 44 -12.57 1.96 -4.53
C GLU A 44 -11.23 1.56 -3.90
N LEU A 45 -11.07 1.75 -2.58
CA LEU A 45 -9.92 1.21 -1.87
C LEU A 45 -9.88 -0.31 -1.99
N GLU A 46 -11.01 -0.98 -1.76
CA GLU A 46 -11.13 -2.44 -1.91
C GLU A 46 -10.84 -2.91 -3.34
N GLU A 47 -11.28 -2.15 -4.35
CA GLU A 47 -10.96 -2.44 -5.75
C GLU A 47 -9.48 -2.28 -6.06
N TYR A 48 -8.86 -1.21 -5.58
CA TYR A 48 -7.43 -0.99 -5.69
C TYR A 48 -6.62 -2.12 -5.03
N GLU A 49 -7.02 -2.58 -3.84
CA GLU A 49 -6.39 -3.70 -3.15
C GLU A 49 -6.51 -5.00 -3.96
N ARG A 50 -7.71 -5.31 -4.49
CA ARG A 50 -7.90 -6.49 -5.36
C ARG A 50 -7.00 -6.45 -6.60
N LEU A 51 -6.91 -5.30 -7.27
CA LEU A 51 -6.08 -5.15 -8.46
C LEU A 51 -4.59 -5.31 -8.14
N ARG A 52 -4.14 -4.83 -6.99
CA ARG A 52 -2.75 -5.02 -6.53
C ARG A 52 -2.46 -6.49 -6.28
N ASP A 53 -3.35 -7.19 -5.57
CA ASP A 53 -3.19 -8.62 -5.27
C ASP A 53 -3.21 -9.47 -6.55
N GLU A 54 -4.07 -9.14 -7.52
CA GLU A 54 -4.08 -9.78 -8.84
C GLU A 54 -2.76 -9.57 -9.59
N ALA A 55 -2.22 -8.35 -9.57
CA ALA A 55 -0.94 -8.03 -10.20
C ALA A 55 0.24 -8.77 -9.55
N ASP A 56 0.24 -8.89 -8.22
CA ASP A 56 1.27 -9.63 -7.49
C ASP A 56 1.18 -11.13 -7.77
N LEU A 57 -0.02 -11.70 -7.82
CA LEU A 57 -0.23 -13.09 -8.22
C LEU A 57 0.21 -13.34 -9.67
N ALA A 58 -0.12 -12.43 -10.59
CA ALA A 58 0.33 -12.52 -11.98
C ALA A 58 1.86 -12.48 -12.09
N ARG A 59 2.52 -11.62 -11.32
CA ARG A 59 3.99 -11.55 -11.26
C ARG A 59 4.58 -12.84 -10.72
N ALA A 60 4.03 -13.39 -9.63
CA ALA A 60 4.51 -14.64 -9.04
C ALA A 60 4.37 -15.81 -10.02
N LYS A 61 3.25 -15.90 -10.74
CA LYS A 61 3.03 -16.91 -11.79
C LYS A 61 4.03 -16.75 -12.94
N ALA A 62 4.25 -15.53 -13.42
CA ALA A 62 5.22 -15.28 -14.49
C ALA A 62 6.63 -15.73 -14.10
N VAL A 63 7.07 -15.45 -12.87
CA VAL A 63 8.35 -15.95 -12.35
C VAL A 63 8.35 -17.48 -12.24
N ALA A 64 7.24 -18.07 -11.81
CA ALA A 64 7.16 -19.53 -11.69
C ALA A 64 7.23 -20.25 -13.05
N GLU A 65 6.65 -19.64 -14.08
CA GLU A 65 6.57 -20.18 -15.44
C GLU A 65 7.84 -19.90 -16.27
N ASP A 66 8.60 -18.85 -15.94
CA ASP A 66 9.86 -18.52 -16.61
C ASP A 66 10.94 -19.58 -16.31
N PRO A 67 11.41 -20.35 -17.33
CA PRO A 67 12.47 -21.35 -17.14
C PRO A 67 13.82 -20.73 -16.75
N GLY A 68 14.02 -19.43 -16.97
CA GLY A 68 15.19 -18.67 -16.55
C GLY A 68 15.17 -18.23 -15.09
N SER A 69 14.08 -18.46 -14.37
CA SER A 69 13.96 -18.08 -12.96
C SER A 69 14.94 -18.85 -12.08
N ARG A 70 15.63 -18.09 -11.21
CA ARG A 70 16.52 -18.66 -10.21
C ARG A 70 15.72 -19.10 -8.99
N TRP A 71 15.69 -20.41 -8.76
CA TRP A 71 15.15 -21.00 -7.55
C TRP A 71 16.24 -21.18 -6.49
N ILE A 72 15.88 -20.93 -5.24
CA ILE A 72 16.71 -21.28 -4.08
C ILE A 72 15.98 -22.35 -3.25
N PRO A 73 16.71 -23.33 -2.69
CA PRO A 73 16.14 -24.28 -1.76
C PRO A 73 15.61 -23.59 -0.48
N HIS A 74 14.65 -24.22 0.20
CA HIS A 74 13.94 -23.61 1.33
C HIS A 74 14.84 -23.25 2.51
N ASP A 75 15.83 -24.09 2.82
CA ASP A 75 16.84 -23.84 3.86
C ASP A 75 17.65 -22.55 3.62
N GLN A 76 17.94 -22.24 2.34
CA GLN A 76 18.59 -20.99 1.97
C GLN A 76 17.66 -19.78 2.15
N VAL A 77 16.35 -19.93 1.91
CA VAL A 77 15.37 -18.87 2.19
C VAL A 77 15.34 -18.56 3.68
N GLU A 78 15.23 -19.58 4.53
CA GLU A 78 15.23 -19.42 5.99
C GLU A 78 16.50 -18.75 6.49
N ALA A 79 17.66 -19.16 5.97
CA ALA A 79 18.95 -18.57 6.33
C ALA A 79 19.05 -17.08 5.94
N LEU A 80 18.50 -16.69 4.78
CA LEU A 80 18.48 -15.29 4.32
C LEU A 80 17.56 -14.44 5.19
N LEU A 81 16.34 -14.93 5.48
CA LEU A 81 15.38 -14.20 6.31
C LEU A 81 15.90 -14.02 7.75
N ALA A 82 16.50 -15.06 8.33
CA ALA A 82 17.10 -14.97 9.66
C ALA A 82 18.28 -13.98 9.71
N ALA A 83 19.05 -13.89 8.63
CA ALA A 83 20.15 -12.93 8.52
C ALA A 83 19.65 -11.48 8.41
N ASP A 84 18.58 -11.24 7.64
CA ASP A 84 17.93 -9.93 7.53
C ASP A 84 17.34 -9.49 8.89
N GLU A 85 16.63 -10.39 9.58
CA GLU A 85 16.08 -10.11 10.92
C GLU A 85 17.18 -9.78 11.95
N ALA A 86 18.30 -10.50 11.91
CA ALA A 86 19.45 -10.23 12.77
C ALA A 86 20.13 -8.89 12.45
N ALA A 87 20.11 -8.46 11.18
CA ALA A 87 20.65 -7.17 10.75
C ALA A 87 19.72 -5.99 11.12
N GLU A 88 18.41 -6.21 11.20
CA GLU A 88 17.42 -5.19 11.62
C GLU A 88 17.37 -5.00 13.15
N GLY A 89 18.03 -5.83 13.96
CA GLY A 89 18.19 -5.60 15.40
C GLY A 89 16.88 -5.71 16.20
N LYS A 90 15.91 -6.49 15.73
CA LYS A 90 14.74 -6.85 16.54
C LYS A 90 15.11 -8.07 17.39
N PRO A 91 15.23 -7.96 18.73
CA PRO A 91 15.38 -9.17 19.54
C PRO A 91 14.08 -9.98 19.39
N ALA A 92 14.22 -11.23 18.96
CA ALA A 92 13.14 -12.21 19.00
C ALA A 92 12.62 -12.29 20.45
N ALA A 93 11.32 -12.04 20.63
CA ALA A 93 10.63 -12.18 21.91
C ALA A 93 10.35 -13.65 22.23
#